data_AF-A0AAD4I0Z6-F1
#
_entry.id   AF-A0AAD4I0Z6-F1
#
_cell.length_a   1.000
_cell.length_b   1.000
_cell.length_c   1.000
_cell.angle_alpha   90.00
_cell.angle_beta   90.00
_cell.angle_gamma   90.00
#
_symmetry.space_group_name_H-M   'P 1'
#
loop_
_entity.id
_entity.type
_entity.pdbx_description
1 polymer ?
#
loop_
_entity_poly.entity_id
_entity_poly.type
_entity_poly.pdbx_seq_one_letter_code
_entity_poly.pdbx_strand_id
1 'polypeptide(L)'
;MDIRLLRASDIPLIQHANIENLPENYFLKYYLYHALSWPQLSFVAVDVSRPPKTPYDYPKIVGYVLAKMEEEPTDGVQHGHITSLSVMRTHRRLGIAEKLMRQSQLAMVETFGGHYVSLHVRVSNKAAIHLYRDTLGFKTEKTEHKYYADGEDAYCMKLDLDFLREQIREEAEEGKEKKAAKGDDAEDAEHADEGEAVGDVGRDPAAAGSKSDQKIKVKVGRALGVGELIEKVENTRRDSALESVTTLMVGPV
;
A
#
# COMPACT_ATOMS: atom_id res chain seq x y z
N MET A 1 9.57 15.68 12.27
CA MET A 1 9.20 14.36 11.72
C MET A 1 9.55 14.37 10.26
N ASP A 2 10.41 13.45 9.86
CA ASP A 2 10.77 13.26 8.45
C ASP A 2 9.64 12.49 7.75
N ILE A 3 9.34 12.83 6.50
CA ILE A 3 8.36 12.12 5.67
C ILE A 3 9.11 11.58 4.47
N ARG A 4 9.09 10.26 4.32
CA ARG A 4 9.80 9.58 3.25
C ARG A 4 9.04 8.36 2.76
N LEU A 5 9.47 7.83 1.62
CA LEU A 5 8.92 6.59 1.08
C LEU A 5 9.11 5.42 2.05
N LEU A 6 8.12 4.53 2.08
CA LEU A 6 8.17 3.26 2.79
C LEU A 6 9.33 2.41 2.26
N ARG A 7 10.09 1.80 3.16
CA ARG A 7 11.06 0.75 2.82
C ARG A 7 10.56 -0.60 3.34
N ALA A 8 10.94 -1.68 2.66
CA ALA A 8 10.57 -3.02 3.10
C ALA A 8 11.02 -3.32 4.54
N SER A 9 12.16 -2.77 4.97
CA SER A 9 12.67 -2.88 6.34
C SER A 9 11.80 -2.18 7.38
N ASP A 10 10.95 -1.22 6.99
CA ASP A 10 10.06 -0.49 7.91
C ASP A 10 8.80 -1.30 8.26
N ILE A 11 8.47 -2.34 7.48
CA ILE A 11 7.19 -3.06 7.55
C ILE A 11 6.87 -3.59 8.97
N PRO A 12 7.79 -4.22 9.72
CA PRO A 12 7.48 -4.67 11.08
C PRO A 12 7.04 -3.53 12.02
N LEU A 13 7.62 -2.33 11.85
CA LEU A 13 7.27 -1.16 12.66
C LEU A 13 5.97 -0.50 12.20
N ILE A 14 5.66 -0.57 10.91
CA ILE A 14 4.37 -0.14 10.38
C ILE A 14 3.26 -1.05 10.90
N GLN A 15 3.46 -2.37 10.88
CA GLN A 15 2.52 -3.32 11.44
C GLN A 15 2.31 -3.08 12.94
N HIS A 16 3.38 -2.85 13.70
CA HIS A 16 3.27 -2.46 15.11
C HIS A 16 2.45 -1.17 15.29
N ALA A 17 2.69 -0.15 14.46
CA ALA A 17 1.93 1.09 14.49
C ALA A 17 0.45 0.90 14.15
N ASN A 18 0.12 -0.02 13.23
CA ASN A 18 -1.25 -0.40 12.90
C ASN A 18 -1.94 -1.01 14.12
N ILE A 19 -1.32 -2.02 14.75
CA ILE A 19 -1.84 -2.71 15.95
C ILE A 19 -2.08 -1.74 17.11
N GLU A 20 -1.18 -0.77 17.32
CA GLU A 20 -1.35 0.22 18.39
C GLU A 20 -2.49 1.23 18.14
N ASN A 21 -2.84 1.50 16.88
CA ASN A 21 -3.71 2.63 16.53
C ASN A 21 -5.07 2.23 15.95
N LEU A 22 -5.19 1.05 15.36
CA LEU A 22 -6.35 0.65 14.56
C LEU A 22 -6.83 -0.76 14.95
N PRO A 23 -8.17 -0.98 14.99
CA PRO A 23 -8.73 -2.32 15.19
C PRO A 23 -8.60 -3.20 13.93
N GLU A 24 -8.53 -2.60 12.74
CA GLU A 24 -8.32 -3.32 11.47
C GLU A 24 -6.84 -3.65 11.27
N ASN A 25 -6.51 -4.93 11.44
CA ASN A 25 -5.15 -5.46 11.40
C ASN A 25 -4.94 -6.43 10.23
N TYR A 26 -3.67 -6.58 9.82
CA TYR A 26 -3.30 -7.39 8.66
C TYR A 26 -2.06 -8.24 8.94
N PHE A 27 -1.97 -9.38 8.26
CA PHE A 27 -0.75 -10.18 8.23
C PHE A 27 0.39 -9.42 7.54
N LEU A 28 1.63 -9.68 7.98
CA LEU A 28 2.85 -9.09 7.40
C LEU A 28 2.93 -9.26 5.88
N LYS A 29 2.44 -10.40 5.36
CA LYS A 29 2.36 -10.70 3.92
C LYS A 29 1.57 -9.66 3.14
N TYR A 30 0.52 -9.08 3.73
CA TYR A 30 -0.29 -8.07 3.07
C TYR A 30 0.45 -6.74 2.91
N TYR A 31 1.27 -6.36 3.90
CA TYR A 31 2.16 -5.21 3.77
C TYR A 31 3.23 -5.42 2.70
N LEU A 32 3.81 -6.62 2.63
CA LEU A 32 4.78 -6.99 1.59
C LEU A 32 4.16 -6.90 0.19
N TYR A 33 2.91 -7.37 0.02
CA TYR A 33 2.19 -7.23 -1.23
C TYR A 33 2.08 -5.77 -1.67
N HIS A 34 1.70 -4.84 -0.79
CA HIS A 34 1.66 -3.41 -1.13
C HIS A 34 3.04 -2.85 -1.49
N ALA A 35 4.06 -3.16 -0.68
CA ALA A 35 5.41 -2.65 -0.86
C ALA A 35 6.06 -3.16 -2.15
N LEU A 36 5.68 -4.33 -2.65
CA LEU A 36 6.21 -4.92 -3.87
C LEU A 36 5.39 -4.57 -5.11
N SER A 37 4.07 -4.45 -5.00
CA SER A 37 3.19 -4.11 -6.12
C SER A 37 3.20 -2.61 -6.44
N TRP A 38 3.21 -1.75 -5.41
CA TRP A 38 3.15 -0.29 -5.57
C TRP A 38 4.14 0.43 -4.63
N PRO A 39 5.46 0.22 -4.81
CA PRO A 39 6.48 0.75 -3.91
C PRO A 39 6.48 2.28 -3.80
N GLN A 40 5.95 3.01 -4.80
CA GLN A 40 5.92 4.47 -4.85
C GLN A 40 4.78 5.10 -4.02
N LEU A 41 3.76 4.33 -3.63
CA LEU A 41 2.52 4.90 -3.10
C LEU A 41 2.46 5.03 -1.57
N SER A 42 3.26 4.24 -0.87
CA SER A 42 3.23 4.16 0.58
C SER A 42 4.35 4.96 1.21
N PHE A 43 4.03 5.76 2.23
CA PHE A 43 4.96 6.67 2.89
C PHE A 43 4.94 6.45 4.40
N VAL A 44 6.03 6.82 5.06
CA VAL A 44 6.17 6.78 6.51
C VAL A 44 6.61 8.13 7.05
N ALA A 45 6.15 8.43 8.25
CA ALA A 45 6.62 9.52 9.08
C ALA A 45 7.55 8.97 10.16
N VAL A 46 8.77 9.49 10.22
CA VAL A 46 9.85 9.01 11.09
C VAL A 46 10.25 10.08 12.09
N ASP A 47 10.37 9.68 13.35
CA ASP A 47 11.06 10.48 14.36
C ASP A 47 12.57 10.27 14.26
N VAL A 48 13.20 11.14 13.47
CA VAL A 48 14.66 11.19 13.27
C VAL A 48 15.42 11.79 14.44
N SER A 49 14.72 12.44 15.38
CA SER A 49 15.35 13.06 16.55
C SER A 49 15.55 12.08 17.71
N ARG A 50 14.90 10.91 17.65
CA ARG A 50 15.05 9.85 18.65
C ARG A 50 16.49 9.30 18.60
N PRO A 51 17.27 9.41 19.68
CA PRO A 51 18.60 8.82 19.73
C PRO A 51 18.51 7.29 19.67
N PRO A 52 19.38 6.63 18.88
CA PRO A 52 19.43 5.17 18.84
C PRO A 52 19.89 4.63 20.19
N LYS A 53 19.18 3.63 20.73
CA LYS A 53 19.60 2.95 21.98
C LYS A 53 20.63 1.86 21.69
N THR A 54 20.54 1.25 20.52
CA THR A 54 21.46 0.22 20.05
C THR A 54 21.90 0.53 18.60
N PRO A 55 23.03 -0.04 18.14
CA PRO A 55 23.46 0.08 16.73
C PRO A 55 22.48 -0.53 15.72
N TYR A 56 21.52 -1.35 16.19
CA TYR A 56 20.54 -2.06 15.36
C TYR A 56 19.13 -1.47 15.48
N ASP A 57 18.98 -0.31 16.14
CA ASP A 57 17.69 0.36 16.27
C ASP A 57 17.15 0.73 14.89
N TYR A 58 15.95 0.24 14.58
CA TYR A 58 15.23 0.65 13.39
C TYR A 58 14.73 2.10 13.51
N PRO A 59 14.46 2.78 12.36
CA PRO A 59 13.87 4.11 12.37
C PRO A 59 12.53 4.13 13.12
N LYS A 60 12.32 5.08 14.03
CA LYS A 60 11.06 5.14 14.81
C LYS A 60 9.93 5.67 13.94
N ILE A 61 9.10 4.76 13.43
CA ILE A 61 7.87 5.11 12.70
C ILE A 61 6.84 5.66 13.68
N VAL A 62 6.32 6.86 13.37
CA VAL A 62 5.28 7.56 14.16
C VAL A 62 3.99 7.76 13.38
N GLY A 63 4.00 7.46 12.08
CA GLY A 63 2.82 7.41 11.23
C GLY A 63 3.16 6.79 9.88
N TYR A 64 2.14 6.35 9.17
CA TYR A 64 2.30 5.76 7.84
C TYR A 64 1.01 5.93 7.03
N VAL A 65 1.15 5.90 5.71
CA VAL A 65 0.07 5.66 4.75
C VAL A 65 0.44 4.44 3.93
N LEU A 66 -0.48 3.47 3.89
CA LEU A 66 -0.40 2.27 3.08
C LEU A 66 -1.46 2.39 1.99
N ALA A 67 -1.01 2.43 0.74
CA ALA A 67 -1.84 2.71 -0.41
C ALA A 67 -1.57 1.72 -1.55
N LYS A 68 -2.58 1.52 -2.39
CA LYS A 68 -2.53 0.69 -3.60
C LYS A 68 -3.23 1.37 -4.76
N MET A 69 -3.02 0.85 -5.97
CA MET A 69 -3.97 1.06 -7.07
C MET A 69 -5.05 -0.01 -7.02
N GLU A 70 -6.26 0.33 -7.46
CA GLU A 70 -7.31 -0.69 -7.61
C GLU A 70 -7.01 -1.55 -8.85
N GLU A 71 -6.93 -2.87 -8.66
CA GLU A 71 -6.55 -3.81 -9.73
C GLU A 71 -7.73 -4.11 -10.67
N GLU A 72 -8.95 -4.13 -10.12
CA GLU A 72 -10.18 -4.42 -10.86
C GLU A 72 -11.21 -3.29 -10.65
N PRO A 73 -11.03 -2.11 -11.27
CA PRO A 73 -11.98 -1.00 -11.13
C PRO A 73 -13.35 -1.36 -11.67
N THR A 74 -14.40 -1.27 -10.85
CA THR A 74 -15.78 -1.58 -11.27
C THR A 74 -16.32 -0.63 -12.34
N ASP A 75 -15.81 0.60 -12.39
CA ASP A 75 -16.16 1.64 -13.35
C ASP A 75 -15.18 1.72 -14.54
N GLY A 76 -14.15 0.85 -14.56
CA GLY A 76 -13.10 0.86 -15.58
C GLY A 76 -12.14 2.04 -15.48
N VAL A 77 -12.20 2.86 -14.43
CA VAL A 77 -11.35 4.04 -14.26
C VAL A 77 -10.21 3.72 -13.30
N GLN A 78 -8.97 3.97 -13.74
CA GLN A 78 -7.80 3.74 -12.90
C GLN A 78 -7.76 4.72 -11.72
N HIS A 79 -7.72 4.18 -10.50
CA HIS A 79 -7.79 4.98 -9.28
C HIS A 79 -7.00 4.33 -8.14
N GLY A 80 -6.57 5.16 -7.19
CA GLY A 80 -5.90 4.71 -5.98
C GLY A 80 -6.89 4.34 -4.88
N HIS A 81 -6.44 3.54 -3.93
CA HIS A 81 -7.17 3.22 -2.71
C HIS A 81 -6.26 3.31 -1.48
N ILE A 82 -6.74 3.96 -0.43
CA ILE A 82 -6.03 4.03 0.86
C ILE A 82 -6.44 2.85 1.72
N THR A 83 -5.54 1.87 1.79
CA THR A 83 -5.74 0.66 2.62
C THR A 83 -5.68 1.00 4.11
N SER A 84 -4.72 1.81 4.53
CA SER A 84 -4.56 2.13 5.95
C SER A 84 -3.76 3.43 6.14
N LEU A 85 -4.23 4.28 7.06
CA LEU A 85 -3.56 5.52 7.45
C LEU A 85 -3.61 5.61 8.97
N SER A 86 -2.45 5.73 9.61
CA SER A 86 -2.41 5.97 11.05
C SER A 86 -1.26 6.88 11.47
N VAL A 87 -1.47 7.59 12.56
CA VAL A 87 -0.46 8.39 13.25
C VAL A 87 -0.58 8.12 14.73
N MET A 88 0.55 7.82 15.36
CA MET A 88 0.68 7.61 16.80
C MET A 88 0.01 8.74 17.56
N ARG A 89 -0.77 8.43 18.60
CA ARG A 89 -1.51 9.43 19.38
C ARG A 89 -0.65 10.59 19.86
N THR A 90 0.58 10.32 20.26
CA THR A 90 1.58 11.31 20.72
C THR A 90 2.06 12.28 19.63
N HIS A 91 1.80 11.98 18.36
CA HIS A 91 2.25 12.75 17.19
C HIS A 91 1.09 13.27 16.33
N ARG A 92 -0.16 13.18 16.81
CA ARG A 92 -1.34 13.72 16.12
C ARG A 92 -1.36 15.25 16.20
N ARG A 93 -2.15 15.88 15.33
CA ARG A 93 -2.31 17.35 15.23
C ARG A 93 -1.03 18.11 14.82
N LEU A 94 -0.06 17.40 14.22
CA LEU A 94 1.17 17.97 13.65
C LEU A 94 1.13 18.02 12.10
N GLY A 95 -0.04 17.84 11.48
CA GLY A 95 -0.20 17.81 10.02
C GLY A 95 0.41 16.59 9.32
N ILE A 96 0.85 15.56 10.06
CA ILE A 96 1.55 14.39 9.50
C ILE A 96 0.66 13.61 8.54
N ALA A 97 -0.58 13.30 8.93
CA ALA A 97 -1.49 12.51 8.12
C ALA A 97 -1.83 13.21 6.78
N GLU A 98 -2.03 14.52 6.81
CA GLU A 98 -2.27 15.33 5.60
C GLU A 98 -1.08 15.23 4.64
N LYS A 99 0.15 15.44 5.14
CA LYS A 99 1.36 15.38 4.32
C LYS A 99 1.59 13.99 3.73
N LEU A 100 1.38 12.92 4.51
CA LEU A 100 1.45 11.54 4.02
C LEU A 100 0.46 11.29 2.88
N MET A 101 -0.80 11.72 3.05
CA MET A 101 -1.84 11.58 2.04
C MET A 101 -1.50 12.34 0.76
N ARG A 102 -1.05 13.60 0.86
CA ARG A 102 -0.66 14.40 -0.32
C ARG A 102 0.48 13.76 -1.11
N GLN A 103 1.49 13.20 -0.43
CA GLN A 103 2.58 12.48 -1.10
C GLN A 103 2.09 11.22 -1.81
N SER A 104 1.21 10.44 -1.17
CA SER A 104 0.61 9.25 -1.78
C SER A 104 -0.24 9.61 -3.02
N GLN A 105 -1.07 10.64 -2.91
CA GLN A 105 -1.92 11.14 -4.01
C GLN A 105 -1.09 11.61 -5.21
N LEU A 106 -0.02 12.36 -4.96
CA LEU A 106 0.90 12.78 -6.02
C LEU A 106 1.50 11.57 -6.74
N ALA A 107 2.03 10.59 -5.99
CA ALA A 107 2.61 9.39 -6.58
C ALA A 107 1.59 8.54 -7.36
N MET A 108 0.33 8.49 -6.92
CA MET A 108 -0.77 7.81 -7.64
C MET A 108 -0.99 8.44 -9.01
N VAL A 109 -0.95 9.77 -9.11
CA VAL A 109 -1.14 10.47 -10.38
C VAL A 109 0.10 10.32 -11.26
N GLU A 110 1.28 10.65 -10.75
CA GLU A 110 2.52 10.68 -11.54
C GLU A 110 2.91 9.30 -12.08
N THR A 111 2.81 8.27 -11.25
CA THR A 111 3.33 6.93 -11.61
C THR A 111 2.29 6.08 -12.31
N PHE A 112 1.01 6.24 -11.94
CA PHE A 112 -0.06 5.34 -12.37
C PHE A 112 -1.23 6.04 -13.04
N GLY A 113 -1.17 7.35 -13.28
CA GLY A 113 -2.27 8.06 -13.94
C GLY A 113 -3.61 7.93 -13.21
N GLY A 114 -3.60 7.87 -11.87
CA GLY A 114 -4.82 7.78 -11.07
C GLY A 114 -5.75 8.98 -11.30
N HIS A 115 -7.04 8.72 -11.52
CA HIS A 115 -8.06 9.75 -11.73
C HIS A 115 -8.69 10.23 -10.41
N TYR A 116 -8.77 9.33 -9.45
CA TYR A 116 -9.27 9.64 -8.12
C TYR A 116 -8.61 8.73 -7.09
N VAL A 117 -8.85 9.01 -5.82
CA VAL A 117 -8.49 8.12 -4.71
C VAL A 117 -9.73 7.84 -3.85
N SER A 118 -9.90 6.58 -3.47
CA SER A 118 -11.00 6.14 -2.61
C SER A 118 -10.49 5.62 -1.25
N LEU A 119 -11.35 5.65 -0.24
CA LEU A 119 -11.11 5.06 1.07
C LEU A 119 -12.41 4.76 1.80
N HIS A 120 -12.31 3.93 2.84
CA HIS A 120 -13.39 3.66 3.79
C HIS A 120 -13.07 4.25 5.16
N VAL A 121 -14.07 4.86 5.80
CA VAL A 121 -13.94 5.40 7.15
C VAL A 121 -15.17 5.09 7.99
N ARG A 122 -14.96 4.64 9.23
CA ARG A 122 -16.01 4.47 10.25
C ARG A 122 -16.85 5.73 10.39
N VAL A 123 -18.17 5.59 10.37
CA VAL A 123 -19.10 6.72 10.52
C VAL A 123 -18.93 7.47 11.85
N SER A 124 -18.46 6.78 12.90
CA SER A 124 -18.17 7.37 14.21
C SER A 124 -16.82 8.10 14.30
N ASN A 125 -15.90 7.91 13.35
CA ASN A 125 -14.54 8.44 13.42
C ASN A 125 -14.45 9.91 12.98
N LYS A 126 -14.93 10.81 13.86
CA LYS A 126 -15.00 12.26 13.63
C LYS A 126 -13.65 12.88 13.25
N ALA A 127 -12.55 12.42 13.83
CA ALA A 127 -11.22 12.96 13.56
C ALA A 127 -10.75 12.65 12.13
N ALA A 128 -10.95 11.41 11.68
CA ALA A 128 -10.60 11.01 10.32
C ALA A 128 -11.55 11.66 9.30
N ILE A 129 -12.86 11.73 9.59
CA ILE A 129 -13.83 12.40 8.71
C ILE A 129 -13.46 13.88 8.53
N HIS A 130 -13.07 14.58 9.59
CA HIS A 130 -12.60 15.98 9.48
C HIS A 130 -11.35 16.10 8.60
N LEU A 131 -10.37 15.22 8.78
CA LEU A 131 -9.17 15.18 7.94
C LEU A 131 -9.54 14.98 6.46
N TYR A 132 -10.33 13.94 6.15
CA TYR A 132 -10.65 13.60 4.76
C TYR A 132 -11.53 14.66 4.11
N ARG A 133 -12.63 15.05 4.75
CA ARG A 133 -13.59 15.99 4.18
C ARG A 133 -13.08 17.42 4.18
N ASP A 134 -12.66 17.93 5.33
CA ASP A 134 -12.43 19.36 5.52
C ASP A 134 -11.00 19.78 5.16
N THR A 135 -10.02 18.89 5.33
CA THR A 135 -8.60 19.20 5.01
C THR A 135 -8.20 18.73 3.62
N LEU A 136 -8.61 17.51 3.24
CA LEU A 136 -8.18 16.88 1.97
C LEU A 136 -9.23 16.96 0.85
N GLY A 137 -10.45 17.42 1.15
CA GLY A 137 -11.49 17.63 0.13
C GLY A 137 -12.21 16.37 -0.37
N PHE A 138 -12.11 15.24 0.35
CA PHE A 138 -12.86 14.03 0.02
C PHE A 138 -14.37 14.27 0.16
N LYS A 139 -15.13 13.66 -0.75
CA LYS A 139 -16.59 13.65 -0.73
C LYS A 139 -17.09 12.24 -0.38
N THR A 140 -18.15 12.15 0.40
CA THR A 140 -18.82 10.87 0.67
C THR A 140 -19.61 10.46 -0.57
N GLU A 141 -19.33 9.29 -1.11
CA GLU A 141 -20.01 8.73 -2.29
C GLU A 141 -21.20 7.87 -1.88
N LYS A 142 -20.99 6.96 -0.93
CA LYS A 142 -22.02 6.05 -0.42
C LYS A 142 -21.71 5.63 1.02
N THR A 143 -22.72 5.06 1.69
CA THR A 143 -22.57 4.41 2.99
C THR A 143 -22.67 2.90 2.78
N GLU A 144 -21.67 2.16 3.27
CA GLU A 144 -21.67 0.70 3.24
C GLU A 144 -22.08 0.17 4.61
N HIS A 145 -23.22 -0.51 4.64
CA HIS A 145 -23.80 -1.02 5.88
C HIS A 145 -23.05 -2.25 6.39
N LYS A 146 -22.79 -2.29 7.70
CA LYS A 146 -22.07 -3.39 8.39
C LYS A 146 -20.74 -3.75 7.70
N TYR A 147 -20.01 -2.73 7.26
CA TYR A 147 -18.74 -2.88 6.57
C TYR A 147 -17.66 -3.47 7.49
N TYR A 148 -17.58 -2.96 8.72
CA TYR A 148 -16.59 -3.41 9.70
C TYR A 148 -17.07 -4.68 10.43
N ALA A 149 -16.11 -5.46 10.95
CA ALA A 149 -16.39 -6.76 11.58
C ALA A 149 -17.28 -6.68 12.83
N ASP A 150 -17.28 -5.54 13.51
CA ASP A 150 -18.16 -5.24 14.65
C ASP A 150 -19.57 -4.78 14.22
N GLY A 151 -19.83 -4.71 12.92
CA GLY A 151 -21.09 -4.30 12.33
C GLY A 151 -21.23 -2.78 12.16
N GLU A 152 -20.19 -1.98 12.42
CA GLU A 152 -20.25 -0.55 12.15
C GLU A 152 -20.28 -0.27 10.63
N ASP A 153 -21.08 0.72 10.25
CA ASP A 153 -21.15 1.23 8.88
C ASP A 153 -19.88 2.02 8.52
N ALA A 154 -19.58 2.07 7.22
CA ALA A 154 -18.49 2.87 6.68
C ALA A 154 -18.99 3.90 5.66
N TYR A 155 -18.40 5.08 5.66
CA TYR A 155 -18.46 5.97 4.51
C TYR A 155 -17.40 5.55 3.49
N CYS A 156 -17.84 5.27 2.25
CA CYS A 156 -16.98 5.24 1.09
C CYS A 156 -16.76 6.69 0.65
N MET A 157 -15.52 7.17 0.73
CA MET A 157 -15.16 8.53 0.36
C MET A 157 -14.26 8.53 -0.87
N LYS A 158 -14.44 9.53 -1.73
CA LYS A 158 -13.72 9.71 -2.99
C LYS A 158 -13.18 11.14 -3.10
N LEU A 159 -11.93 11.28 -3.53
CA LEU A 159 -11.32 12.54 -3.91
C LEU A 159 -10.93 12.47 -5.38
N ASP A 160 -11.48 13.38 -6.17
CA ASP A 160 -11.09 13.60 -7.55
C ASP A 160 -9.68 14.20 -7.62
N LEU A 161 -8.83 13.68 -8.51
CA LEU A 161 -7.43 14.11 -8.67
C LEU A 161 -7.20 14.94 -9.94
N ASP A 162 -8.24 15.35 -10.66
CA ASP A 162 -8.11 16.13 -11.90
C ASP A 162 -7.31 17.43 -11.69
N PHE A 163 -7.53 18.14 -10.59
CA PHE A 163 -6.75 19.34 -10.26
C PHE A 163 -5.24 19.05 -10.16
N LEU A 164 -4.86 17.89 -9.65
CA LEU A 164 -3.46 17.49 -9.48
C LEU A 164 -2.87 17.03 -10.81
N ARG A 165 -3.67 16.35 -11.63
CA ARG A 165 -3.32 15.95 -13.00
C ARG A 165 -3.05 17.17 -13.88
N GLU A 166 -3.89 18.20 -13.78
CA GLU A 166 -3.74 19.46 -14.50
C GLU A 166 -2.44 20.16 -14.07
N GLN A 167 -2.20 20.30 -12.76
CA GLN A 167 -0.97 20.90 -12.24
C GLN A 167 0.31 20.20 -12.74
N ILE A 168 0.35 18.86 -12.69
CA ILE A 168 1.51 18.09 -13.17
C ILE A 168 1.72 18.30 -14.67
N ARG A 169 0.62 18.38 -15.44
CA ARG A 169 0.69 18.62 -16.89
C ARG A 169 1.25 20.01 -17.19
N GLU A 170 0.77 21.04 -16.50
CA GLU A 170 1.26 22.42 -16.65
C GLU A 170 2.75 22.52 -16.31
N GLU A 171 3.20 21.93 -15.19
CA GLU A 171 4.61 21.89 -14.80
C GLU A 171 5.50 21.17 -15.84
N ALA A 172 4.98 20.10 -16.45
CA ALA A 172 5.68 19.37 -17.50
C ALA A 172 5.77 20.17 -18.81
N GLU A 173 4.75 20.95 -19.15
CA GLU A 173 4.74 21.85 -20.31
C GLU A 173 5.71 23.03 -20.11
N GLU A 174 5.69 23.69 -18.95
CA GLU A 174 6.67 24.74 -18.60
C GLU A 174 8.11 24.23 -18.59
N GLY A 175 8.33 23.01 -18.10
CA GLY A 175 9.65 22.39 -18.08
C GLY A 175 10.21 22.13 -19.48
N LYS A 176 9.35 21.82 -20.46
CA LYS A 176 9.72 21.67 -21.86
C LYS A 176 10.03 23.01 -22.51
N GLU A 177 9.23 24.04 -22.25
CA GLU A 177 9.48 25.40 -22.76
C GLU A 177 10.80 25.97 -22.24
N LYS A 178 11.10 25.79 -20.94
CA LYS A 178 12.37 26.22 -20.33
C LYS A 178 13.58 25.46 -20.87
N LYS A 179 13.42 24.19 -21.26
CA LYS A 179 14.47 23.40 -21.93
C LYS A 179 14.68 23.86 -23.38
N ALA A 180 13.60 24.08 -24.13
CA ALA A 180 13.67 24.59 -25.50
C ALA A 180 14.26 26.01 -25.57
N ALA A 181 13.98 26.86 -24.58
CA ALA A 181 14.53 28.21 -24.49
C ALA A 181 16.00 28.25 -24.03
N LYS A 182 16.55 27.15 -23.50
CA LYS A 182 17.95 27.10 -23.02
C LYS A 182 18.99 26.72 -24.06
N GLY A 183 18.57 26.47 -25.31
CA GLY A 183 19.46 26.26 -26.45
C GLY A 183 20.22 24.93 -26.40
N ASP A 184 20.23 24.24 -27.53
CA ASP A 184 21.14 23.13 -27.84
C ASP A 184 22.59 23.66 -27.94
N ASP A 185 23.20 24.02 -26.81
CA ASP A 185 24.67 24.13 -26.69
C ASP A 185 25.22 22.81 -26.11
N ALA A 186 24.98 21.72 -26.83
CA ALA A 186 25.77 20.50 -26.72
C ALA A 186 25.89 19.93 -28.14
N GLU A 187 27.06 20.17 -28.72
CA GLU A 187 27.51 19.64 -30.00
C GLU A 187 27.13 18.16 -30.14
N ASP A 188 26.55 17.82 -31.30
CA ASP A 188 26.45 16.47 -31.84
C ASP A 188 27.82 15.80 -31.80
N ALA A 189 28.10 15.06 -30.72
CA ALA A 189 29.03 13.95 -30.75
C ALA A 189 28.20 12.68 -30.95
N GLU A 190 28.04 12.30 -32.21
CA GLU A 190 27.67 10.94 -32.60
C GLU A 190 28.59 9.95 -31.88
N HIS A 191 28.19 9.44 -30.73
CA HIS A 191 28.73 8.19 -30.23
C HIS A 191 28.03 7.06 -30.99
N ALA A 192 28.62 6.69 -32.12
CA ALA A 192 28.42 5.37 -32.71
C ALA A 192 28.72 4.33 -31.62
N ASP A 193 27.70 3.52 -31.29
CA ASP A 193 27.82 2.35 -30.42
C ASP A 193 28.64 1.28 -31.16
N GLU A 194 29.96 1.40 -31.13
CA GLU A 194 30.90 0.35 -31.51
C GLU A 194 31.08 -0.64 -30.35
N GLY A 195 29.98 -1.24 -29.91
CA GLY A 195 29.99 -2.40 -29.04
C GLY A 195 30.11 -3.69 -29.86
N GLU A 196 31.33 -4.17 -30.11
CA GLU A 196 31.53 -5.53 -30.60
C GLU A 196 30.95 -6.56 -29.61
N ALA A 197 30.24 -7.55 -30.12
CA ALA A 197 29.66 -8.64 -29.34
C ALA A 197 30.78 -9.51 -28.72
N VAL A 198 31.02 -9.33 -27.43
CA VAL A 198 31.93 -10.17 -26.65
C VAL A 198 31.21 -11.44 -26.17
N GLY A 199 31.61 -12.59 -26.70
CA GLY A 199 31.44 -13.89 -26.01
C GLY A 199 30.81 -15.02 -26.82
N ASP A 200 31.40 -15.40 -27.95
CA ASP A 200 31.24 -16.76 -28.48
C ASP A 200 32.20 -17.69 -27.73
N VAL A 201 31.68 -18.44 -26.76
CA VAL A 201 32.40 -19.55 -26.12
C VAL A 201 31.42 -20.70 -25.94
N GLY A 202 31.38 -21.60 -26.93
CA GLY A 202 30.60 -22.83 -26.76
C GLY A 202 30.38 -23.74 -27.97
N ARG A 203 31.36 -23.94 -28.85
CA ARG A 203 31.41 -25.12 -29.75
C ARG A 203 32.86 -25.58 -29.85
N ASP A 204 33.23 -26.86 -29.87
CA ASP A 204 32.65 -28.14 -30.31
C ASP A 204 33.45 -29.26 -29.55
N PRO A 205 33.40 -30.60 -29.81
CA PRO A 205 32.78 -31.36 -30.90
C PRO A 205 32.05 -32.67 -30.50
N ALA A 206 31.14 -33.10 -31.37
CA ALA A 206 30.74 -34.50 -31.61
C ALA A 206 30.84 -35.54 -30.47
N ALA A 207 29.74 -35.75 -29.74
CA ALA A 207 29.40 -37.05 -29.16
C ALA A 207 27.88 -37.26 -29.10
N ALA A 208 27.39 -38.01 -30.09
CA ALA A 208 26.27 -38.95 -30.08
C ALA A 208 25.17 -38.84 -28.99
N GLY A 209 23.91 -38.79 -29.44
CA GLY A 209 22.79 -39.37 -28.70
C GLY A 209 21.47 -38.65 -28.90
N SER A 210 20.61 -39.23 -29.74
CA SER A 210 19.20 -38.86 -29.85
C SER A 210 18.49 -38.92 -28.50
N LYS A 211 17.63 -37.94 -28.20
CA LYS A 211 16.43 -38.15 -27.38
C LYS A 211 15.44 -37.00 -27.55
N SER A 212 14.19 -37.42 -27.66
CA SER A 212 12.95 -36.70 -27.98
C SER A 212 12.65 -35.53 -27.05
N ASP A 213 12.18 -34.43 -27.65
CA ASP A 213 11.62 -33.26 -26.99
C ASP A 213 10.22 -33.61 -26.41
N GLN A 214 10.11 -33.77 -25.09
CA GLN A 214 8.82 -33.88 -24.39
C GLN A 214 8.57 -32.62 -23.56
N LYS A 215 7.68 -31.76 -24.07
CA LYS A 215 7.19 -30.58 -23.33
C LYS A 215 6.10 -31.02 -22.35
N ILE A 216 6.37 -30.83 -21.05
CA ILE A 216 5.38 -31.03 -19.99
C ILE A 216 4.54 -29.75 -19.88
N LYS A 217 3.22 -29.86 -20.13
CA LYS A 217 2.25 -28.80 -19.81
C LYS A 217 1.95 -28.82 -18.32
N VAL A 218 2.33 -27.76 -17.60
CA VAL A 218 1.93 -27.56 -16.21
C VAL A 218 0.68 -26.67 -16.19
N LYS A 219 -0.39 -27.14 -15.54
CA LYS A 219 -1.60 -26.33 -15.29
C LYS A 219 -1.25 -25.22 -14.29
N VAL A 220 -1.34 -23.98 -14.72
CA VAL A 220 -1.28 -22.81 -13.84
C VAL A 220 -2.56 -22.80 -13.00
N GLY A 221 -2.43 -22.98 -11.69
CA GLY A 221 -3.52 -22.87 -10.74
C GLY A 221 -4.05 -21.44 -10.64
N ARG A 222 -5.36 -21.32 -10.45
CA ARG A 222 -6.09 -20.06 -10.30
C ARG A 222 -5.50 -19.23 -9.14
N ALA A 223 -5.23 -17.95 -9.36
CA ALA A 223 -4.84 -17.03 -8.30
C ALA A 223 -6.01 -16.86 -7.30
N LEU A 224 -5.75 -17.05 -6.01
CA LEU A 224 -6.71 -16.78 -4.94
C LEU A 224 -6.78 -15.26 -4.72
N GLY A 225 -7.99 -14.72 -4.73
CA GLY A 225 -8.26 -13.30 -4.62
C GLY A 225 -8.01 -12.74 -3.21
N VAL A 226 -7.81 -11.42 -3.16
CA VAL A 226 -7.40 -10.63 -1.99
C VAL A 226 -8.37 -10.74 -0.78
N GLY A 227 -9.60 -11.20 -0.99
CA GLY A 227 -10.61 -11.36 0.08
C GLY A 227 -10.28 -12.37 1.17
N GLU A 228 -9.37 -13.33 0.90
CA GLU A 228 -8.96 -14.36 1.89
C GLU A 228 -7.81 -13.91 2.82
N LEU A 229 -7.23 -12.73 2.59
CA LEU A 229 -6.07 -12.24 3.36
C LEU A 229 -6.44 -11.37 4.58
N ILE A 230 -7.74 -11.23 4.85
CA ILE A 230 -8.26 -10.51 6.02
C ILE A 230 -8.40 -11.51 7.17
N GLU A 231 -7.73 -11.23 8.29
CA GLU A 231 -7.84 -12.05 9.49
C GLU A 231 -9.23 -11.86 10.10
N LYS A 232 -10.09 -12.88 9.99
CA LYS A 232 -11.32 -12.96 10.79
C LYS A 232 -10.93 -13.43 12.20
N VAL A 233 -11.12 -12.56 13.19
CA VAL A 233 -11.09 -12.98 14.59
C VAL A 233 -12.30 -13.88 14.84
N GLU A 234 -12.10 -15.19 14.83
CA GLU A 234 -13.13 -16.16 15.25
C GLU A 234 -13.36 -16.04 16.75
N ASN A 235 -14.38 -15.27 17.14
CA ASN A 235 -14.87 -15.29 18.51
C ASN A 235 -15.82 -16.48 18.65
N THR A 236 -15.29 -17.65 19.02
CA THR A 236 -16.10 -18.83 19.29
C THR A 236 -16.97 -18.58 20.52
N ARG A 237 -18.22 -18.17 20.32
CA ARG A 237 -19.27 -18.31 21.34
C ARG A 237 -19.48 -19.80 21.57
N ARG A 238 -18.96 -20.31 22.69
CA ARG A 238 -19.44 -21.57 23.27
C ARG A 238 -20.85 -21.30 23.79
N ASP A 239 -21.85 -21.50 22.94
CA ASP A 239 -23.23 -21.56 23.39
C ASP A 239 -23.41 -22.82 24.24
N SER A 240 -23.87 -22.55 25.45
CA SER A 240 -24.32 -23.49 26.46
C SER A 240 -25.50 -24.31 25.94
N ALA A 241 -25.32 -25.61 25.83
CA ALA A 241 -26.41 -26.56 25.79
C ALA A 241 -25.96 -27.85 26.48
N LEU A 242 -26.10 -27.90 27.81
CA LEU A 242 -26.14 -29.13 28.60
C LEU A 242 -26.65 -28.78 30.01
N GLU A 243 -27.97 -28.60 30.11
CA GLU A 243 -28.70 -28.85 31.35
C GLU A 243 -29.55 -30.11 31.15
N SER A 244 -29.29 -31.12 31.99
CA SER A 244 -30.22 -32.15 32.50
C SER A 244 -29.62 -33.56 32.60
N VAL A 245 -28.63 -33.77 33.49
CA VAL A 245 -28.51 -35.04 34.23
C VAL A 245 -27.95 -34.78 35.63
N THR A 246 -28.84 -34.54 36.58
CA THR A 246 -28.99 -35.25 37.87
C THR A 246 -27.74 -35.95 38.45
N THR A 247 -27.19 -35.36 39.53
CA THR A 247 -26.95 -36.00 40.85
C THR A 247 -25.58 -36.65 41.20
N LEU A 248 -25.12 -36.25 42.42
CA LEU A 248 -24.09 -36.77 43.35
C LEU A 248 -22.61 -36.36 43.08
N MET A 249 -22.02 -35.41 43.83
CA MET A 249 -21.33 -35.59 45.15
C MET A 249 -20.37 -36.81 45.13
N VAL A 250 -19.05 -36.72 45.37
CA VAL A 250 -18.27 -36.12 46.47
C VAL A 250 -16.79 -36.00 45.99
N GLY A 251 -16.02 -35.07 46.58
CA GLY A 251 -14.60 -34.82 46.30
C GLY A 251 -13.58 -35.89 46.78
N PRO A 252 -12.32 -35.50 47.05
CA PRO A 252 -11.13 -35.98 46.33
C PRO A 252 -10.42 -37.16 47.00
N VAL A 253 -9.88 -38.08 46.18
CA VAL A 253 -8.48 -38.59 46.13
C VAL A 253 -8.26 -39.13 44.71
#